data_AF-E0VNY7-F1
#
_entry.id   AF-E0VNY7-F1
#
_cell.length_a   1.000
_cell.length_b   1.000
_cell.length_c   1.000
_cell.angle_alpha   90.00
_cell.angle_beta   90.00
_cell.angle_gamma   90.00
#
_symmetry.space_group_name_H-M   'P 1'
#
loop_
_entity.id
_entity.type
_entity.pdbx_description
1 polymer ?
#
loop_
_entity_poly.entity_id
_entity_poly.type
_entity_poly.pdbx_seq_one_letter_code
_entity_poly.pdbx_strand_id
1 'polypeptide(L)' 'MTFSKHKCFIVATCDKDLKRRIRKIPGVPIMYIAKHQYTIERMPDAFGAPRI' A
#
# COMPACT_ATOMS: atom_id res chain seq x y z
N MET A 1 -4.58 -19.87 -4.15
CA MET A 1 -3.26 -19.35 -3.70
C MET A 1 -3.48 -18.35 -2.57
N THR A 2 -3.49 -18.84 -1.34
CA THR A 2 -3.72 -18.07 -0.12
C THR A 2 -2.40 -17.43 0.35
N PHE A 3 -2.24 -16.12 0.13
CA PHE A 3 -1.15 -15.30 0.68
C PHE A 3 -1.32 -15.09 2.21
N SER A 4 -1.37 -16.17 2.99
CA SER A 4 -1.69 -16.14 4.43
C SER A 4 -0.57 -16.71 5.29
N LYS A 5 0.69 -16.59 4.88
CA LYS A 5 1.79 -17.12 5.70
C LYS A 5 2.47 -16.03 6.53
N HIS A 6 2.83 -14.87 5.97
CA HIS A 6 3.36 -13.74 6.74
C HIS A 6 2.99 -12.41 6.09
N LYS A 7 2.41 -11.46 6.84
CA LYS A 7 2.06 -10.11 6.38
C LYS A 7 3.22 -9.11 6.58
N CYS A 8 4.44 -9.53 6.28
CA CYS A 8 5.66 -8.72 6.50
C CYS A 8 6.16 -8.13 5.17
N PHE A 9 5.32 -7.39 4.46
CA PHE A 9 5.68 -6.80 3.17
C PHE A 9 4.89 -5.53 2.86
N ILE A 10 5.49 -4.67 2.03
CA ILE A 10 4.84 -3.51 1.42
C ILE A 10 4.67 -3.82 -0.06
N VAL A 11 3.48 -3.56 -0.62
CA VAL A 11 3.26 -3.74 -2.07
C VAL A 11 3.48 -2.44 -2.80
N ALA A 12 4.51 -2.38 -3.64
CA ALA A 12 4.79 -1.24 -4.51
C ALA A 12 4.06 -1.38 -5.85
N THR A 13 3.05 -0.55 -6.13
CA THR A 13 2.34 -0.59 -7.41
C THR A 13 1.58 0.69 -7.72
N CYS A 14 1.55 1.07 -9.00
CA CYS A 14 0.70 2.14 -9.50
C CYS A 14 -0.65 1.65 -10.04
N ASP A 15 -0.87 0.34 -10.16
CA ASP A 15 -2.07 -0.25 -10.73
C ASP A 15 -3.32 -0.05 -9.84
N LYS A 16 -4.40 0.47 -10.43
CA LYS A 16 -5.60 0.88 -9.67
C LYS A 16 -6.38 -0.31 -9.12
N ASP A 17 -6.53 -1.38 -9.91
CA ASP A 17 -7.33 -2.54 -9.53
C ASP A 17 -6.61 -3.42 -8.51
N LEU A 18 -5.29 -3.57 -8.65
CA LEU A 18 -4.45 -4.23 -7.68
C LEU A 18 -4.48 -3.49 -6.33
N LYS A 19 -4.38 -2.15 -6.34
CA LYS A 19 -4.57 -1.34 -5.13
C LYS A 19 -5.94 -1.56 -4.50
N ARG A 20 -7.02 -1.61 -5.28
CA ARG A 20 -8.38 -1.89 -4.79
C ARG A 20 -8.48 -3.27 -4.14
N ARG A 21 -7.81 -4.29 -4.69
CA ARG A 21 -7.76 -5.64 -4.12
C ARG A 21 -6.94 -5.69 -2.83
N ILE A 22 -5.77 -5.06 -2.79
CA ILE A 22 -4.89 -5.03 -1.60
C ILE A 22 -5.51 -4.21 -0.47
N ARG A 23 -6.26 -3.14 -0.78
CA ARG A 23 -7.00 -2.36 0.22
C ARG A 23 -8.06 -3.19 0.97
N LYS A 24 -8.48 -4.35 0.47
CA LYS A 24 -9.35 -5.27 1.23
C LYS A 24 -8.58 -6.11 2.26
N ILE A 25 -7.25 -6.18 2.16
CA ILE A 25 -6.40 -6.97 3.05
C ILE A 25 -5.89 -6.05 4.17
N PRO A 26 -6.28 -6.27 5.45
CA PRO A 26 -5.77 -5.48 6.56
C PRO A 26 -4.32 -5.85 6.89
N GLY A 27 -3.52 -4.83 7.21
CA GLY A 27 -2.10 -4.97 7.58
C GLY A 27 -1.12 -5.05 6.40
N VAL A 28 -1.56 -4.78 5.17
CA VAL A 28 -0.67 -4.69 4.00
C VAL A 28 -0.60 -3.23 3.53
N PRO A 29 0.54 -2.55 3.71
CA PRO A 29 0.76 -1.20 3.18
C PRO A 29 0.94 -1.22 1.66
N ILE A 30 0.59 -0.11 1.03
CA ILE A 30 0.72 0.09 -0.42
C ILE A 30 1.66 1.27 -0.66
N MET A 31 2.73 1.06 -1.40
CA MET A 31 3.61 2.13 -1.88
C MET A 31 3.31 2.44 -3.34
N TYR A 32 3.26 3.71 -3.71
CA TYR A 32 3.07 4.15 -5.10
C TYR A 32 3.78 5.48 -5.34
N ILE A 33 3.97 5.83 -6.61
CA ILE A 33 4.56 7.12 -6.99
C ILE A 33 3.43 8.12 -7.20
N ALA A 34 3.55 9.28 -6.56
CA ALA A 34 2.70 10.44 -6.81
C ALA A 34 3.55 11.71 -6.72
N LYS A 35 3.34 12.65 -7.65
CA LYS A 35 4.08 13.94 -7.69
C LYS A 35 5.61 13.76 -7.61
N HIS A 36 6.16 12.77 -8.33
CA HIS A 36 7.59 12.43 -8.29
C HIS A 36 8.13 12.01 -6.91
N GLN A 37 7.26 11.61 -5.99
CA GLN A 37 7.61 11.14 -4.66
C GLN A 37 7.00 9.76 -4.39
N TYR A 38 7.63 8.99 -3.51
CA TYR A 38 7.06 7.75 -2.99
C TYR A 38 6.05 8.08 -1.90
N THR A 39 4.82 7.61 -2.06
CA THR A 39 3.75 7.74 -1.09
C THR A 39 3.38 6.35 -0.57
N ILE A 40 3.18 6.24 0.74
CA ILE A 40 2.78 4.99 1.40
C ILE A 40 1.40 5.15 2.00
N GLU A 41 0.43 4.33 1.58
CA GLU A 41 -0.89 4.26 2.22
C GLU A 41 -0.86 3.30 3.41
N ARG A 42 -1.68 3.58 4.44
CA ARG A 42 -1.98 2.68 5.57
C ARG A 42 -0.78 2.33 6.46
N MET A 43 0.25 3.16 6.47
CA MET A 43 1.23 3.18 7.54
C MET A 43 0.84 4.25 8.59
N PRO A 44 0.84 3.92 9.90
CA PRO A 44 0.57 4.89 10.96
C PRO A 44 1.50 6.11 10.90
N ASP A 45 2.77 5.89 10.53
CA ASP A 45 3.81 6.92 10.39
C ASP A 45 4.09 7.29 8.93
N ALA A 46 3.11 7.17 8.04
CA ALA A 46 3.32 7.33 6.60
C ALA A 46 3.84 8.74 6.24
N PHE A 47 5.12 8.81 5.89
CA PHE A 47 5.72 9.99 5.26
C PHE A 47 5.08 10.25 3.88
N GLY A 48 4.64 11.49 3.64
CA GLY A 48 4.21 11.96 2.32
C GLY A 48 2.83 11.51 1.83
N ALA A 49 2.03 10.82 2.65
CA ALA A 49 0.62 10.57 2.32
C ALA A 49 -0.21 11.85 2.52
N PRO A 50 -1.07 12.26 1.56
CA PRO A 50 -2.03 13.31 1.83
C PRO A 50 -2.87 12.89 3.03
N ARG A 51 -2.88 13.72 4.08
CA ARG A 51 -3.83 13.59 5.19
C ARG A 51 -5.21 13.80 4.58
N ILE A 52 -5.92 12.70 4.31
CA ILE A 52 -7.36 12.72 4.05
C ILE A 52 -8.04 12.88 5.39
#